data_AF-A0A8K1FNS2-F1
#
_entry.id   AF-A0A8K1FNS2-F1
#
_cell.length_a   1.000
_cell.length_b   1.000
_cell.length_c   1.000
_cell.angle_alpha   90.00
_cell.angle_beta   90.00
_cell.angle_gamma   90.00
#
_symmetry.space_group_name_H-M   'P 1'
#
loop_
_entity.id
_entity.type
_entity.pdbx_description
1 polymer ?
#
loop_
_entity_poly.entity_id
_entity_poly.type
_entity_poly.pdbx_seq_one_letter_code
_entity_poly.pdbx_strand_id
1 'polypeptide(L)'
;MKLAAIIVAATFAAVSAAETAPPCDTVALLKIIQGENGKACATSTGYSAAAAKPVTAANAAQVCPQESCQALFAEIKDAIQTECLALGVTPFISSVVKPTEEACAKFANSPPNCDTATLLKIIQGENGKACTIATGYSAAAAKPVTAANAAQVCPQESCQALFAEIKDAIQTECLALGVTPFISSVVKPTEEACAKFANSPPNCDTATLLKIIQGENGKACTIATGYSAAAAKPVTAANAAQVCPQESCQALFAEIKDAIQTECLALGVTPFISSVVKPTEEACAKFSNSA
;
A
#
# COMPACT_ATOMS: atom_id res chain seq x y z
N MET A 1 65.60 44.19 -7.85
CA MET A 1 65.03 44.67 -6.57
C MET A 1 64.00 45.75 -6.91
N LYS A 2 62.80 45.64 -6.33
CA LYS A 2 61.54 46.29 -6.77
C LYS A 2 61.53 47.81 -6.46
N LEU A 3 61.12 48.61 -7.43
CA LEU A 3 60.76 50.03 -7.32
C LEU A 3 59.31 50.14 -6.81
N ALA A 4 59.11 50.76 -5.64
CA ALA A 4 58.52 52.09 -5.41
C ALA A 4 57.03 52.20 -5.84
N ALA A 5 56.00 52.22 -4.98
CA ALA A 5 55.65 53.09 -3.84
C ALA A 5 54.50 54.10 -4.19
N ILE A 6 53.49 54.18 -3.28
CA ILE A 6 52.59 55.32 -2.95
C ILE A 6 51.32 55.40 -3.86
N ILE A 7 50.06 55.42 -3.37
CA ILE A 7 49.44 56.32 -2.37
C ILE A 7 48.36 55.62 -1.51
N VAL A 8 48.37 56.02 -0.24
CA VAL A 8 47.45 55.69 0.87
C VAL A 8 46.26 56.66 0.92
N ALA A 9 45.09 56.11 1.27
CA ALA A 9 43.93 56.72 1.93
C ALA A 9 43.29 58.01 1.37
N ALA A 10 42.07 57.83 0.87
CA ALA A 10 40.98 58.76 1.14
C ALA A 10 39.81 57.95 1.73
N THR A 11 39.67 58.04 3.06
CA THR A 11 38.46 57.70 3.78
C THR A 11 37.35 58.65 3.34
N PHE A 12 36.34 58.15 2.63
CA PHE A 12 35.03 58.76 2.60
C PHE A 12 33.99 57.74 3.05
N ALA A 13 33.26 58.19 4.06
CA ALA A 13 32.10 57.58 4.65
C ALA A 13 31.13 56.99 3.61
N ALA A 14 30.83 55.70 3.78
CA ALA A 14 29.55 55.11 3.37
C ALA A 14 29.17 54.01 4.39
N VAL A 15 29.20 54.36 5.67
CA VAL A 15 28.19 53.83 6.60
C VAL A 15 26.92 54.65 6.36
N SER A 16 25.78 53.98 6.51
CA SER A 16 24.41 54.48 6.44
C SER A 16 23.80 54.70 5.05
N ALA A 17 23.55 53.59 4.36
CA ALA A 17 22.23 53.29 3.78
C ALA A 17 22.15 51.80 3.43
N ALA A 18 22.39 50.92 4.41
CA ALA A 18 21.59 49.70 4.42
C ALA A 18 20.19 50.19 4.77
N GLU A 19 19.41 50.57 3.75
CA GLU A 19 17.96 50.60 3.90
C GLU A 19 17.61 49.22 4.42
N THR A 20 17.36 49.16 5.72
CA THR A 20 16.72 48.03 6.36
C THR A 20 15.33 48.05 5.75
N ALA A 21 15.23 47.42 4.57
CA ALA A 21 13.95 47.06 3.99
C ALA A 21 13.12 46.47 5.14
N PRO A 22 11.88 46.94 5.32
CA PRO A 22 11.08 46.60 6.48
C PRO A 22 11.15 45.10 6.72
N PRO A 23 11.39 44.65 7.97
CA PRO A 23 11.40 43.23 8.27
C PRO A 23 10.08 42.66 7.78
N CYS A 24 10.13 41.59 6.98
CA CYS A 24 8.93 40.96 6.45
C CYS A 24 7.87 40.83 7.54
N ASP A 25 6.67 41.33 7.29
CA ASP A 25 5.59 41.27 8.27
C ASP A 25 5.08 39.82 8.35
N THR A 26 5.73 39.04 9.22
CA THR A 26 5.32 37.67 9.54
C THR A 26 3.89 37.62 10.08
N VAL A 27 3.36 38.71 10.65
CA VAL A 27 1.97 38.81 11.09
C VAL A 27 1.04 38.96 9.89
N ALA A 28 1.42 39.73 8.86
CA ALA A 28 0.68 39.80 7.60
C ALA A 28 0.63 38.44 6.89
N LEU A 29 1.77 37.73 6.81
CA LEU A 29 1.81 36.38 6.23
C LEU A 29 0.95 35.39 7.03
N LEU A 30 0.98 35.46 8.37
CA LEU A 30 0.15 34.61 9.21
C LEU A 30 -1.34 34.91 9.02
N LYS A 31 -1.72 36.19 8.84
CA LYS A 31 -3.10 36.59 8.54
C LYS A 31 -3.59 36.04 7.20
N ILE A 32 -2.73 36.00 6.18
CA ILE A 32 -3.06 35.38 4.89
C ILE A 32 -3.27 33.87 5.07
N ILE A 33 -2.33 33.20 5.75
CA ILE A 33 -2.42 31.75 6.04
C ILE A 33 -3.67 31.39 6.85
N GLN A 34 -4.09 32.27 7.77
CA GLN A 34 -5.28 32.08 8.61
C GLN A 34 -6.54 32.76 8.02
N GLY A 35 -6.42 33.34 6.84
CA GLY A 35 -7.48 34.05 6.13
C GLY A 35 -8.56 33.12 5.61
N GLU A 36 -9.51 33.68 4.87
CA GLU A 36 -10.64 32.94 4.31
C GLU A 36 -10.17 31.79 3.41
N ASN A 37 -9.28 32.08 2.46
CA ASN A 37 -8.70 31.09 1.54
C ASN A 37 -7.86 30.04 2.27
N GLY A 38 -7.10 30.46 3.30
CA GLY A 38 -6.34 29.55 4.17
C GLY A 38 -7.21 28.54 4.92
N LYS A 39 -8.30 29.02 5.54
CA LYS A 39 -9.27 28.17 6.25
C LYS A 39 -10.05 27.28 5.30
N ALA A 40 -10.49 27.82 4.15
CA ALA A 40 -11.21 27.07 3.14
C ALA A 40 -10.34 25.94 2.56
N CYS A 41 -9.09 26.23 2.22
CA CYS A 41 -8.12 25.23 1.76
C CYS A 41 -7.89 24.12 2.82
N ALA A 42 -7.70 24.49 4.08
CA ALA A 42 -7.53 23.51 5.16
C ALA A 42 -8.77 22.65 5.38
N THR A 43 -9.96 23.23 5.24
CA THR A 43 -11.22 22.52 5.42
C THR A 43 -11.49 21.54 4.28
N SER A 44 -11.21 21.92 3.03
CA SER A 44 -11.50 21.09 1.85
C SER A 44 -10.44 20.00 1.61
N THR A 45 -9.20 20.20 2.06
CA THR A 45 -8.08 19.32 1.70
C THR A 45 -7.32 18.75 2.90
N GLY A 46 -7.54 19.28 4.11
CA GLY A 46 -6.71 18.98 5.28
C GLY A 46 -5.30 19.61 5.24
N TYR A 47 -4.93 20.32 4.17
CA TYR A 47 -3.64 20.98 4.05
C TYR A 47 -3.63 22.34 4.77
N SER A 48 -2.61 22.58 5.59
CA SER A 48 -2.41 23.86 6.27
C SER A 48 -1.02 24.40 6.01
N ALA A 49 -0.94 25.57 5.37
CA ALA A 49 0.30 26.31 5.20
C ALA A 49 0.91 26.75 6.55
N ALA A 50 0.10 26.84 7.62
CA ALA A 50 0.57 27.14 8.97
C ALA A 50 1.48 26.05 9.56
N ALA A 51 1.36 24.82 9.06
CA ALA A 51 2.26 23.73 9.44
C ALA A 51 3.67 23.87 8.86
N ALA A 52 3.90 24.88 8.01
CA ALA A 52 5.17 25.14 7.32
C ALA A 52 5.73 23.92 6.58
N LYS A 53 4.84 23.10 6.01
CA LYS A 53 5.19 21.94 5.19
C LYS A 53 4.76 22.20 3.74
N PRO A 54 5.62 21.90 2.76
CA PRO A 54 5.24 22.01 1.36
C PRO A 54 4.14 21.00 1.03
N VAL A 55 3.38 21.30 -0.01
CA VAL A 55 2.58 20.29 -0.70
C VAL A 55 3.55 19.24 -1.25
N THR A 56 3.22 17.99 -0.98
CA THR A 56 3.96 16.82 -1.47
C THR A 56 3.27 16.29 -2.72
N ALA A 57 3.97 15.45 -3.48
CA ALA A 57 3.35 14.72 -4.59
C ALA A 57 2.08 13.95 -4.14
N ALA A 58 2.09 13.37 -2.93
CA ALA A 58 1.00 12.55 -2.40
C ALA A 58 -0.30 13.31 -2.11
N ASN A 59 -0.24 14.61 -1.80
CA ASN A 59 -1.43 15.42 -1.55
C ASN A 59 -1.66 16.51 -2.61
N ALA A 60 -0.79 16.60 -3.63
CA ALA A 60 -0.95 17.55 -4.74
C ALA A 60 -2.31 17.39 -5.45
N ALA A 61 -2.78 16.16 -5.67
CA ALA A 61 -4.09 15.91 -6.29
C ALA A 61 -5.29 16.41 -5.46
N GLN A 62 -5.11 16.58 -4.15
CA GLN A 62 -6.15 17.11 -3.26
C GLN A 62 -6.05 18.63 -3.13
N VAL A 63 -4.82 19.18 -3.12
CA VAL A 63 -4.54 20.58 -2.81
C VAL A 63 -4.49 21.46 -4.06
N CYS A 64 -3.77 21.04 -5.09
CA CYS A 64 -3.48 21.85 -6.27
C CYS A 64 -4.70 22.20 -7.16
N PRO A 65 -5.75 21.37 -7.30
CA PRO A 65 -6.92 21.73 -8.10
C PRO A 65 -7.96 22.58 -7.35
N GLN A 66 -7.77 22.83 -6.05
CA GLN A 66 -8.76 23.55 -5.24
C GLN A 66 -8.58 25.06 -5.37
N GLU A 67 -9.63 25.77 -5.79
CA GLU A 67 -9.62 27.22 -6.00
C GLU A 67 -9.17 27.98 -4.75
N SER A 68 -9.66 27.59 -3.57
CA SER A 68 -9.27 28.20 -2.30
C SER A 68 -7.78 28.04 -1.98
N CYS A 69 -7.19 26.89 -2.35
CA CYS A 69 -5.76 26.65 -2.15
C CYS A 69 -4.93 27.42 -3.17
N GLN A 70 -5.37 27.51 -4.42
CA GLN A 70 -4.72 28.33 -5.45
C GLN A 70 -4.74 29.81 -5.07
N ALA A 71 -5.88 30.32 -4.60
CA ALA A 71 -6.03 31.69 -4.12
C ALA A 71 -5.11 31.97 -2.92
N LEU A 72 -5.04 31.04 -1.96
CA LEU A 72 -4.10 31.14 -0.83
C LEU A 72 -2.65 31.26 -1.29
N PHE A 73 -2.20 30.40 -2.21
CA PHE A 73 -0.80 30.44 -2.69
C PHE A 73 -0.51 31.69 -3.52
N ALA A 74 -1.50 32.23 -4.24
CA ALA A 74 -1.38 33.51 -4.92
C ALA A 74 -1.22 34.66 -3.91
N GLU A 75 -2.06 34.73 -2.86
CA GLU A 75 -1.95 35.74 -1.80
C GLU A 75 -0.61 35.67 -1.06
N ILE A 76 -0.14 34.46 -0.74
CA ILE A 76 1.17 34.25 -0.12
C ILE A 76 2.28 34.77 -1.04
N LYS A 77 2.21 34.49 -2.34
CA LYS A 77 3.20 34.93 -3.32
C LYS A 77 3.23 36.44 -3.48
N ASP A 78 2.07 37.08 -3.58
CA ASP A 78 1.95 38.55 -3.67
C ASP A 78 2.55 39.21 -2.43
N ALA A 79 2.16 38.76 -1.23
CA ALA A 79 2.71 39.28 0.02
C ALA A 79 4.24 39.11 0.12
N ILE A 80 4.77 37.99 -0.38
CA ILE A 80 6.21 37.75 -0.41
C ILE A 80 6.92 38.75 -1.35
N GLN A 81 6.32 39.05 -2.51
CA GLN A 81 6.90 39.95 -3.51
C GLN A 81 6.83 41.42 -3.09
N THR A 82 5.81 41.84 -2.35
CA THR A 82 5.65 43.23 -1.93
C THR A 82 6.40 43.60 -0.65
N GLU A 83 6.54 42.66 0.31
CA GLU A 83 7.00 43.01 1.66
C GLU A 83 8.25 42.26 2.14
N CYS A 84 8.70 41.22 1.44
CA CYS A 84 9.54 40.19 2.07
C CYS A 84 10.80 39.77 1.28
N LEU A 85 11.04 40.39 0.12
CA LEU A 85 12.16 40.08 -0.78
C LEU A 85 13.54 40.39 -0.21
N ALA A 86 13.64 41.25 0.81
CA ALA A 86 14.93 41.78 1.23
C ALA A 86 15.63 40.99 2.36
N LEU A 87 14.95 40.46 3.40
CA LEU A 87 15.70 40.10 4.64
C LEU A 87 15.16 38.97 5.56
N GLY A 88 14.38 37.95 5.14
CA GLY A 88 14.16 36.84 6.10
C GLY A 88 13.23 35.67 5.82
N VAL A 89 12.40 35.69 4.78
CA VAL A 89 11.46 34.58 4.50
C VAL A 89 11.98 33.59 3.48
N THR A 90 13.24 33.77 3.05
CA THR A 90 13.97 32.84 2.18
C THR A 90 13.78 31.39 2.60
N PRO A 91 13.78 31.01 3.89
CA PRO A 91 13.52 29.64 4.32
C PRO A 91 12.10 29.14 4.03
N PHE A 92 11.07 29.97 4.21
CA PHE A 92 9.68 29.58 3.91
C PHE A 92 9.44 29.50 2.41
N ILE A 93 10.00 30.44 1.64
CA ILE A 93 9.92 30.44 0.18
C ILE A 93 10.58 29.18 -0.38
N SER A 94 11.78 28.86 0.09
CA SER A 94 12.54 27.70 -0.40
C SER A 94 12.02 26.36 0.13
N SER A 95 11.45 26.32 1.34
CA SER A 95 11.00 25.06 1.96
C SER A 95 9.52 24.76 1.74
N VAL A 96 8.68 25.77 1.47
CA VAL A 96 7.23 25.61 1.38
C VAL A 96 6.72 26.07 0.03
N VAL A 97 6.97 27.33 -0.37
CA VAL A 97 6.35 27.91 -1.57
C VAL A 97 6.89 27.26 -2.86
N LYS A 98 8.21 27.29 -3.10
CA LYS A 98 8.80 26.70 -4.30
C LYS A 98 8.52 25.21 -4.45
N PRO A 99 8.70 24.35 -3.41
CA PRO A 99 8.41 22.94 -3.55
C PRO A 99 6.92 22.67 -3.79
N THR A 100 6.02 23.52 -3.26
CA THR A 100 4.59 23.45 -3.53
C THR A 100 4.25 23.83 -4.97
N GLU A 101 4.83 24.91 -5.50
CA GLU A 101 4.70 25.29 -6.91
C GLU A 101 5.20 24.16 -7.82
N GLU A 102 6.34 23.55 -7.52
CA GLU A 102 6.87 22.42 -8.26
C GLU A 102 5.96 21.18 -8.19
N ALA A 103 5.42 20.86 -7.01
CA ALA A 103 4.49 19.75 -6.85
C ALA A 103 3.18 19.97 -7.63
N CYS A 104 2.63 21.19 -7.58
CA CYS A 104 1.41 21.53 -8.31
C CYS A 104 1.63 21.67 -9.82
N ALA A 105 2.79 22.16 -10.26
CA ALA A 105 3.15 22.16 -11.67
C ALA A 105 3.34 20.74 -12.22
N LYS A 106 3.96 19.85 -11.44
CA LYS A 106 4.05 18.42 -11.79
C LYS A 106 2.67 17.82 -11.93
N PHE A 107 1.77 18.05 -10.96
CA PHE A 107 0.38 17.62 -11.03
C PHE A 107 -0.36 18.16 -12.25
N ALA A 108 -0.27 19.46 -12.55
CA ALA A 108 -0.96 20.08 -13.68
C ALA A 108 -0.49 19.56 -15.04
N ASN A 109 0.77 19.13 -15.15
CA ASN A 109 1.35 18.52 -16.35
C ASN A 109 1.28 16.99 -16.33
N SER A 110 0.56 16.41 -15.38
CA SER A 110 0.38 14.96 -15.29
C SER A 110 -0.70 14.49 -16.25
N PRO A 111 -0.59 13.26 -16.79
CA PRO A 111 -1.71 12.64 -17.48
C PRO A 111 -2.95 12.56 -16.56
N PRO A 112 -4.18 12.74 -17.09
CA PRO A 112 -5.42 12.71 -16.31
C PRO A 112 -5.68 11.37 -15.59
N ASN A 113 -4.82 10.37 -15.80
CA ASN A 113 -4.95 9.00 -15.35
C ASN A 113 -4.27 8.75 -13.99
N CYS A 114 -3.51 9.73 -13.47
CA CYS A 114 -2.68 9.57 -12.27
C CYS A 114 -3.31 10.11 -10.98
N ASP A 115 -4.62 10.39 -10.96
CA ASP A 115 -5.34 10.81 -9.76
C ASP A 115 -5.98 9.63 -9.00
N THR A 116 -6.24 9.83 -7.70
CA THR A 116 -6.85 8.81 -6.84
C THR A 116 -8.27 8.46 -7.28
N ALA A 117 -8.97 9.38 -7.96
CA ALA A 117 -10.34 9.19 -8.41
C ALA A 117 -10.44 8.19 -9.58
N THR A 118 -9.48 8.21 -10.50
CA THR A 118 -9.36 7.29 -11.62
C THR A 118 -9.00 5.90 -11.12
N LEU A 119 -8.06 5.79 -10.18
CA LEU A 119 -7.75 4.53 -9.52
C LEU A 119 -8.96 3.95 -8.79
N LEU A 120 -9.74 4.79 -8.11
CA LEU A 120 -10.98 4.36 -7.44
C LEU A 120 -12.01 3.84 -8.44
N LYS A 121 -12.17 4.49 -9.60
CA LYS A 121 -13.07 4.04 -10.67
C LYS A 121 -12.67 2.67 -11.23
N ILE A 122 -11.38 2.41 -11.39
CA ILE A 122 -10.86 1.10 -11.83
C ILE A 122 -11.15 0.05 -10.76
N ILE A 123 -10.81 0.33 -9.50
CA ILE A 123 -11.07 -0.56 -8.36
C ILE A 123 -12.56 -0.86 -8.18
N GLN A 124 -13.44 0.09 -8.49
CA GLN A 124 -14.90 -0.06 -8.42
C GLN A 124 -15.53 -0.49 -9.76
N GLY A 125 -14.70 -0.73 -10.78
CA GLY A 125 -15.11 -1.18 -12.10
C GLY A 125 -15.65 -2.61 -12.08
N GLU A 126 -15.99 -3.12 -13.26
CA GLU A 126 -16.56 -4.45 -13.43
C GLU A 126 -15.65 -5.55 -12.86
N ASN A 127 -14.38 -5.51 -13.22
CA ASN A 127 -13.37 -6.47 -12.74
C ASN A 127 -13.13 -6.35 -11.23
N GLY A 128 -13.14 -5.13 -10.69
CA GLY A 128 -13.05 -4.88 -9.25
C GLY A 128 -14.19 -5.50 -8.45
N LYS A 129 -15.43 -5.27 -8.89
CA LYS A 129 -16.63 -5.86 -8.27
C LYS A 129 -16.65 -7.38 -8.40
N ALA A 130 -16.35 -7.91 -9.59
CA ALA A 130 -16.32 -9.34 -9.83
C ALA A 130 -15.25 -10.05 -8.98
N CYS A 131 -14.06 -9.44 -8.85
CA CYS A 131 -13.01 -9.95 -7.97
C CYS A 131 -13.45 -9.97 -6.50
N THR A 132 -14.08 -8.90 -6.01
CA THR A 132 -14.62 -8.85 -4.64
C THR A 132 -15.71 -9.88 -4.40
N ILE A 133 -16.63 -10.08 -5.35
CA ILE A 133 -17.70 -11.09 -5.21
C ILE A 133 -17.11 -12.51 -5.17
N ALA A 134 -16.12 -12.80 -6.04
CA ALA A 134 -15.54 -14.13 -6.15
C ALA A 134 -14.64 -14.51 -4.96
N THR A 135 -14.00 -13.53 -4.31
CA THR A 135 -12.89 -13.80 -3.37
C THR A 135 -13.04 -13.12 -2.02
N GLY A 136 -13.94 -12.16 -1.89
CA GLY A 136 -13.99 -11.24 -0.74
C GLY A 136 -12.83 -10.24 -0.68
N TYR A 137 -11.88 -10.27 -1.62
CA TYR A 137 -10.77 -9.32 -1.69
C TYR A 137 -11.20 -8.01 -2.33
N SER A 138 -10.84 -6.89 -1.71
CA SER A 138 -11.08 -5.55 -2.24
C SER A 138 -9.78 -4.75 -2.28
N ALA A 139 -9.37 -4.35 -3.49
CA ALA A 139 -8.24 -3.44 -3.68
C ALA A 139 -8.51 -2.05 -3.06
N ALA A 140 -9.77 -1.67 -2.82
CA ALA A 140 -10.15 -0.44 -2.16
C ALA A 140 -9.70 -0.39 -0.69
N ALA A 141 -9.51 -1.56 -0.06
CA ALA A 141 -8.97 -1.66 1.28
C ALA A 141 -7.47 -1.33 1.35
N ALA A 142 -6.82 -1.10 0.19
CA ALA A 142 -5.41 -0.76 0.06
C ALA A 142 -4.47 -1.73 0.80
N LYS A 143 -4.83 -3.03 0.83
CA LYS A 143 -4.01 -4.10 1.39
C LYS A 143 -3.53 -5.02 0.28
N PRO A 144 -2.25 -5.44 0.29
CA PRO A 144 -1.75 -6.39 -0.70
C PRO A 144 -2.41 -7.76 -0.53
N VAL A 145 -2.41 -8.53 -1.61
CA VAL A 145 -2.61 -9.98 -1.54
C VAL A 145 -1.43 -10.58 -0.76
N THR A 146 -1.75 -11.50 0.13
CA THR A 146 -0.79 -12.21 0.99
C THR A 146 -0.79 -13.68 0.61
N ALA A 147 0.20 -14.44 1.10
CA ALA A 147 0.21 -15.90 0.92
C ALA A 147 -1.10 -16.56 1.42
N ALA A 148 -1.74 -16.00 2.46
CA ALA A 148 -2.95 -16.57 3.06
C ALA A 148 -4.19 -16.50 2.15
N ASN A 149 -4.27 -15.51 1.25
CA ASN A 149 -5.40 -15.34 0.33
C ASN A 149 -5.01 -15.43 -1.15
N ALA A 150 -3.72 -15.62 -1.47
CA ALA A 150 -3.24 -15.78 -2.84
C ALA A 150 -3.95 -16.93 -3.58
N ALA A 151 -4.19 -18.06 -2.93
CA ALA A 151 -4.89 -19.20 -3.52
C ALA A 151 -6.36 -18.91 -3.88
N GLN A 152 -6.96 -17.89 -3.27
CA GLN A 152 -8.33 -17.46 -3.57
C GLN A 152 -8.35 -16.35 -4.62
N VAL A 153 -7.37 -15.43 -4.56
CA VAL A 153 -7.35 -14.20 -5.38
C VAL A 153 -6.61 -14.38 -6.71
N CYS A 154 -5.43 -14.99 -6.70
CA CYS A 154 -4.56 -15.09 -7.87
C CYS A 154 -5.08 -15.95 -9.03
N PRO A 155 -5.88 -17.03 -8.84
CA PRO A 155 -6.41 -17.82 -9.97
C PRO A 155 -7.67 -17.22 -10.61
N GLN A 156 -8.25 -16.16 -10.05
CA GLN A 156 -9.50 -15.59 -10.57
C GLN A 156 -9.22 -14.64 -11.74
N GLU A 157 -9.81 -14.91 -12.91
CA GLU A 157 -9.65 -14.08 -14.12
C GLU A 157 -10.04 -12.63 -13.88
N SER A 158 -11.13 -12.38 -13.14
CA SER A 158 -11.57 -11.02 -12.80
C SER A 158 -10.57 -10.26 -11.93
N CYS A 159 -9.90 -10.94 -11.00
CA CYS A 159 -8.86 -10.34 -10.18
C CYS A 159 -7.59 -10.08 -11.01
N GLN A 160 -7.20 -10.99 -11.91
CA GLN A 160 -6.07 -10.78 -12.81
C GLN A 160 -6.32 -9.60 -13.76
N ALA A 161 -7.52 -9.51 -14.34
CA ALA A 161 -7.93 -8.39 -15.18
C ALA A 161 -7.91 -7.06 -14.43
N LEU A 162 -8.41 -7.03 -13.18
CA LEU A 162 -8.32 -5.85 -12.32
C LEU A 162 -6.87 -5.39 -12.10
N PHE A 163 -5.96 -6.31 -11.75
CA PHE A 163 -4.56 -5.93 -11.52
C PHE A 163 -3.85 -5.46 -12.80
N ALA A 164 -4.21 -6.02 -13.96
CA ALA A 164 -3.74 -5.56 -15.24
C ALA A 164 -4.25 -4.13 -15.54
N GLU A 165 -5.54 -3.84 -15.32
CA GLU A 165 -6.10 -2.50 -15.48
C GLU A 165 -5.45 -1.48 -14.55
N ILE A 166 -5.23 -1.84 -13.28
CA ILE A 166 -4.52 -0.99 -12.32
C ILE A 166 -3.08 -0.73 -12.80
N LYS A 167 -2.39 -1.74 -13.34
CA LYS A 167 -1.03 -1.61 -13.87
C LYS A 167 -0.97 -0.74 -15.13
N ASP A 168 -1.89 -0.94 -16.06
CA ASP A 168 -1.97 -0.19 -17.31
C ASP A 168 -2.37 1.27 -17.07
N ALA A 169 -3.24 1.52 -16.08
CA ALA A 169 -3.60 2.88 -15.67
C ALA A 169 -2.45 3.59 -14.96
N ILE A 170 -1.67 2.85 -14.17
CA ILE A 170 -0.50 3.40 -13.46
C ILE A 170 0.76 3.18 -14.30
N GLN A 171 0.84 3.81 -15.47
CA GLN A 171 2.08 3.82 -16.25
C GLN A 171 3.20 4.59 -15.52
N THR A 172 4.44 4.41 -16.00
CA THR A 172 5.70 4.96 -15.44
C THR A 172 5.64 6.44 -15.05
N GLU A 173 4.78 7.21 -15.72
CA GLU A 173 4.57 8.65 -15.52
C GLU A 173 3.83 8.99 -14.20
N CYS A 174 3.06 8.06 -13.62
CA CYS A 174 2.37 8.24 -12.34
C CYS A 174 3.26 8.01 -11.10
N LEU A 175 4.47 7.44 -11.26
CA LEU A 175 5.38 7.17 -10.14
C LEU A 175 5.89 8.45 -9.45
N ALA A 176 5.88 9.59 -10.16
CA ALA A 176 6.34 10.88 -9.64
C ALA A 176 5.29 11.65 -8.81
N LEU A 177 4.03 11.16 -8.73
CA LEU A 177 2.86 11.93 -8.31
C LEU A 177 2.14 11.37 -7.07
N GLY A 178 2.80 10.47 -6.33
CA GLY A 178 2.26 10.01 -5.04
C GLY A 178 1.24 8.88 -5.10
N VAL A 179 1.03 8.25 -6.27
CA VAL A 179 0.44 6.89 -6.40
C VAL A 179 1.48 5.80 -6.08
N THR A 180 2.75 6.21 -5.97
CA THR A 180 3.92 5.41 -5.57
C THR A 180 3.68 4.53 -4.32
N PRO A 181 2.96 4.97 -3.27
CA PRO A 181 2.64 4.15 -2.11
C PRO A 181 1.70 3.00 -2.46
N PHE A 182 0.65 3.22 -3.26
CA PHE A 182 -0.28 2.15 -3.61
C PHE A 182 0.39 1.07 -4.49
N ILE A 183 1.22 1.49 -5.45
CA ILE A 183 1.99 0.54 -6.26
C ILE A 183 2.94 -0.27 -5.38
N SER A 184 3.71 0.41 -4.52
CA SER A 184 4.75 -0.24 -3.73
C SER A 184 4.19 -1.09 -2.59
N SER A 185 3.02 -0.71 -2.04
CA SER A 185 2.40 -1.40 -0.90
C SER A 185 1.33 -2.41 -1.28
N VAL A 186 0.74 -2.32 -2.47
CA VAL A 186 -0.37 -3.19 -2.89
C VAL A 186 -0.04 -3.94 -4.17
N VAL A 187 0.30 -3.24 -5.25
CA VAL A 187 0.47 -3.87 -6.57
C VAL A 187 1.69 -4.78 -6.63
N LYS A 188 2.89 -4.28 -6.30
CA LYS A 188 4.13 -5.08 -6.34
C LYS A 188 4.07 -6.30 -5.40
N PRO A 189 3.64 -6.16 -4.12
CA PRO A 189 3.56 -7.32 -3.24
C PRO A 189 2.50 -8.33 -3.70
N THR A 190 1.44 -7.87 -4.36
CA THR A 190 0.42 -8.75 -4.96
C THR A 190 0.97 -9.50 -6.17
N GLU A 191 1.71 -8.85 -7.06
CA GLU A 191 2.39 -9.52 -8.18
C GLU A 191 3.37 -10.57 -7.65
N GLU A 192 4.16 -10.25 -6.63
CA GLU A 192 5.07 -11.23 -6.01
C GLU A 192 4.33 -12.40 -5.36
N ALA A 193 3.23 -12.14 -4.65
CA ALA A 193 2.42 -13.19 -4.04
C ALA A 193 1.79 -14.11 -5.10
N CYS A 194 1.25 -13.53 -6.18
CA CYS A 194 0.64 -14.29 -7.26
C CYS A 194 1.68 -15.00 -8.14
N ALA A 195 2.87 -14.44 -8.34
CA ALA A 195 3.96 -15.12 -9.01
C ALA A 195 4.49 -16.30 -8.18
N LYS A 196 4.59 -16.15 -6.85
CA LYS A 196 4.92 -17.26 -5.94
C LYS A 196 3.86 -18.35 -5.99
N PHE A 197 2.58 -17.98 -6.06
CA PHE A 197 1.48 -18.93 -6.26
C PHE A 197 1.56 -19.63 -7.63
N ALA A 198 1.76 -18.91 -8.73
CA ALA A 198 1.82 -19.48 -10.08
C ALA A 198 3.03 -20.41 -10.30
N ASN A 199 4.15 -20.14 -9.61
CA ASN A 199 5.33 -21.00 -9.61
C ASN A 199 5.28 -22.05 -8.48
N SER A 200 4.17 -22.14 -7.74
CA SER A 200 3.98 -23.24 -6.79
C SER A 200 3.69 -24.52 -7.58
N PRO A 201 4.21 -25.67 -7.14
CA PRO A 201 3.87 -26.93 -7.79
C PRO A 201 2.35 -27.17 -7.70
N PRO A 202 1.74 -27.77 -8.75
CA PRO A 202 0.28 -27.86 -8.93
C PRO A 202 -0.46 -28.66 -7.83
N ASN A 203 0.26 -29.26 -6.89
CA ASN A 203 -0.26 -30.00 -5.75
C ASN A 203 -0.45 -29.15 -4.46
N CYS A 204 0.01 -27.89 -4.43
CA CYS A 204 -0.06 -27.03 -3.24
C CYS A 204 -1.25 -26.04 -3.23
N ASP A 205 -2.26 -26.22 -4.08
CA ASP A 205 -3.46 -25.37 -4.06
C ASP A 205 -4.60 -25.97 -3.22
N THR A 206 -5.48 -25.09 -2.70
CA THR A 206 -6.63 -25.51 -1.88
C THR A 206 -7.60 -26.39 -2.66
N ALA A 207 -7.62 -26.30 -4.00
CA ALA A 207 -8.47 -27.09 -4.87
C ALA A 207 -8.04 -28.57 -4.92
N THR A 208 -6.74 -28.84 -4.93
CA THR A 208 -6.15 -30.19 -4.88
C THR A 208 -6.39 -30.81 -3.52
N LEU A 209 -6.21 -30.05 -2.44
CA LEU A 209 -6.55 -30.51 -1.09
C LEU A 209 -8.05 -30.83 -0.97
N LEU A 210 -8.92 -29.99 -1.53
CA LEU A 210 -10.37 -30.26 -1.55
C LEU A 210 -10.70 -31.53 -2.33
N LYS A 211 -10.05 -31.76 -3.49
CA LYS A 211 -10.24 -32.96 -4.29
C LYS A 211 -9.84 -34.22 -3.53
N ILE A 212 -8.74 -34.18 -2.77
CA ILE A 212 -8.30 -35.30 -1.93
C ILE A 212 -9.32 -35.54 -0.80
N ILE A 213 -9.72 -34.49 -0.08
CA ILE A 213 -10.71 -34.58 1.00
C ILE A 213 -12.08 -35.07 0.50
N GLN A 214 -12.46 -34.74 -0.73
CA GLN A 214 -13.71 -35.18 -1.36
C GLN A 214 -13.57 -36.47 -2.17
N GLY A 215 -12.37 -37.05 -2.22
CA GLY A 215 -12.05 -38.29 -2.89
C GLY A 215 -12.65 -39.52 -2.21
N GLU A 216 -12.33 -40.69 -2.74
CA GLU A 216 -12.85 -41.98 -2.27
C GLU A 216 -12.54 -42.21 -0.79
N ASN A 217 -11.28 -42.01 -0.39
CA ASN A 217 -10.82 -42.17 0.99
C ASN A 217 -11.44 -41.15 1.95
N GLY A 218 -11.64 -39.91 1.51
CA GLY A 218 -12.29 -38.86 2.30
C GLY A 218 -13.76 -39.14 2.59
N LYS A 219 -14.50 -39.61 1.58
CA LYS A 219 -15.90 -40.04 1.73
C LYS A 219 -16.02 -41.29 2.59
N ALA A 220 -15.18 -42.30 2.35
CA ALA A 220 -15.17 -43.54 3.11
C ALA A 220 -14.85 -43.28 4.60
N CYS A 221 -13.84 -42.44 4.88
CA CYS A 221 -13.52 -42.03 6.25
C CYS A 221 -14.69 -41.32 6.93
N THR A 222 -15.37 -40.40 6.23
CA THR A 222 -16.53 -39.68 6.76
C THR A 222 -17.69 -40.63 7.07
N ILE A 223 -17.97 -41.59 6.18
CA ILE A 223 -19.04 -42.57 6.37
C ILE A 223 -18.74 -43.51 7.55
N ALA A 224 -17.49 -43.97 7.67
CA ALA A 224 -17.10 -44.93 8.70
C ALA A 224 -17.04 -44.33 10.11
N THR A 225 -16.78 -43.02 10.22
CA THR A 225 -16.40 -42.40 11.52
C THR A 225 -17.19 -41.14 11.86
N GLY A 226 -17.90 -40.55 10.90
CA GLY A 226 -18.46 -39.21 11.01
C GLY A 226 -17.41 -38.08 10.98
N TYR A 227 -16.12 -38.40 10.90
CA TYR A 227 -15.05 -37.40 10.82
C TYR A 227 -14.88 -36.87 9.39
N SER A 228 -14.92 -35.55 9.23
CA SER A 228 -14.68 -34.90 7.95
C SER A 228 -13.48 -33.96 8.03
N ALA A 229 -12.44 -34.26 7.24
CA ALA A 229 -11.29 -33.36 7.07
C ALA A 229 -11.68 -32.01 6.42
N ALA A 230 -12.83 -31.93 5.74
CA ALA A 230 -13.36 -30.68 5.18
C ALA A 230 -13.76 -29.66 6.26
N ALA A 231 -14.06 -30.13 7.48
CA ALA A 231 -14.32 -29.26 8.62
C ALA A 231 -13.06 -28.58 9.17
N ALA A 232 -11.87 -28.94 8.64
CA ALA A 232 -10.57 -28.39 9.03
C ALA A 232 -10.30 -28.42 10.54
N LYS A 233 -10.76 -29.48 11.22
CA LYS A 233 -10.51 -29.74 12.63
C LYS A 233 -9.61 -30.96 12.81
N PRO A 234 -8.63 -30.92 13.72
CA PRO A 234 -7.80 -32.10 14.00
C PRO A 234 -8.62 -33.22 14.64
N VAL A 235 -8.14 -34.45 14.48
CA VAL A 235 -8.55 -35.57 15.33
C VAL A 235 -8.12 -35.26 16.76
N THR A 236 -9.04 -35.46 17.69
CA THR A 236 -8.85 -35.25 19.12
C THR A 236 -8.72 -36.59 19.82
N ALA A 237 -8.25 -36.59 21.07
CA ALA A 237 -8.25 -37.80 21.89
C ALA A 237 -9.65 -38.47 21.99
N ALA A 238 -10.72 -37.67 21.93
CA ALA A 238 -12.10 -38.16 22.08
C ALA A 238 -12.60 -38.97 20.89
N ASN A 239 -12.11 -38.70 19.67
CA ASN A 239 -12.52 -39.43 18.46
C ASN A 239 -11.37 -40.24 17.82
N ALA A 240 -10.16 -40.20 18.38
CA ALA A 240 -9.02 -40.97 17.91
C ALA A 240 -9.32 -42.48 17.83
N ALA A 241 -10.01 -43.05 18.82
CA ALA A 241 -10.40 -44.46 18.84
C ALA A 241 -11.36 -44.87 17.70
N GLN A 242 -12.07 -43.91 17.12
CA GLN A 242 -12.99 -44.14 16.00
C GLN A 242 -12.30 -43.87 14.66
N VAL A 243 -11.41 -42.86 14.59
CA VAL A 243 -10.80 -42.37 13.34
C VAL A 243 -9.49 -43.08 13.00
N CYS A 244 -8.60 -43.25 13.98
CA CYS A 244 -7.25 -43.75 13.77
C CYS A 244 -7.14 -45.23 13.34
N PRO A 245 -8.04 -46.17 13.74
CA PRO A 245 -7.95 -47.56 13.28
C PRO A 245 -8.57 -47.80 11.89
N GLN A 246 -9.24 -46.80 11.29
CA GLN A 246 -9.92 -46.97 10.01
C GLN A 246 -8.97 -46.82 8.83
N GLU A 247 -8.86 -47.85 8.00
CA GLU A 247 -7.95 -47.90 6.85
C GLU A 247 -8.19 -46.75 5.86
N SER A 248 -9.46 -46.43 5.57
CA SER A 248 -9.82 -45.29 4.71
C SER A 248 -9.39 -43.94 5.27
N CYS A 249 -9.38 -43.78 6.60
CA CYS A 249 -8.91 -42.55 7.23
C CYS A 249 -7.38 -42.47 7.20
N GLN A 250 -6.69 -43.59 7.41
CA GLN A 250 -5.23 -43.65 7.28
C GLN A 250 -4.78 -43.35 5.85
N ALA A 251 -5.45 -43.94 4.84
CA ALA A 251 -5.20 -43.68 3.43
C ALA A 251 -5.45 -42.21 3.07
N LEU A 252 -6.53 -41.60 3.56
CA LEU A 252 -6.80 -40.17 3.38
C LEU A 252 -5.65 -39.30 3.95
N PHE A 253 -5.20 -39.57 5.18
CA PHE A 253 -4.12 -38.77 5.78
C PHE A 253 -2.78 -38.97 5.07
N ALA A 254 -2.52 -40.17 4.54
CA ALA A 254 -1.35 -40.43 3.70
C ALA A 254 -1.42 -39.67 2.37
N GLU A 255 -2.57 -39.65 1.68
CA GLU A 255 -2.77 -38.86 0.45
C GLU A 255 -2.61 -37.36 0.70
N ILE A 256 -3.19 -36.85 1.80
CA ILE A 256 -3.02 -35.45 2.22
C ILE A 256 -1.54 -35.16 2.49
N LYS A 257 -0.80 -36.07 3.13
CA LYS A 257 0.61 -35.90 3.44
C LYS A 257 1.50 -35.95 2.19
N ASP A 258 1.24 -36.87 1.28
CA ASP A 258 1.97 -37.02 0.02
C ASP A 258 1.69 -35.86 -0.94
N ALA A 259 0.47 -35.34 -0.96
CA ALA A 259 0.13 -34.15 -1.74
C ALA A 259 0.78 -32.88 -1.17
N ILE A 260 1.00 -32.82 0.14
CA ILE A 260 1.55 -31.66 0.85
C ILE A 260 3.07 -31.80 1.11
N GLN A 261 3.81 -32.55 0.29
CA GLN A 261 5.26 -32.69 0.44
C GLN A 261 6.01 -31.35 0.59
N THR A 262 7.24 -31.42 1.13
CA THR A 262 8.11 -30.37 1.70
C THR A 262 8.07 -28.98 1.04
N GLU A 263 7.76 -28.89 -0.26
CA GLU A 263 7.66 -27.65 -1.03
C GLU A 263 6.41 -26.80 -0.68
N CYS A 264 5.31 -27.41 -0.20
CA CYS A 264 4.08 -26.68 0.18
C CYS A 264 4.16 -25.96 1.54
N LEU A 265 5.13 -26.32 2.40
CA LEU A 265 5.31 -25.72 3.74
C LEU A 265 5.70 -24.24 3.68
N ALA A 266 6.34 -23.80 2.60
CA ALA A 266 6.80 -22.43 2.39
C ALA A 266 5.70 -21.47 1.87
N LEU A 267 4.52 -21.98 1.49
CA LEU A 267 3.56 -21.27 0.62
C LEU A 267 2.18 -21.00 1.23
N GLY A 268 1.98 -21.23 2.54
CA GLY A 268 0.75 -20.81 3.23
C GLY A 268 -0.34 -21.87 3.36
N VAL A 269 -0.10 -23.13 2.96
CA VAL A 269 -0.90 -24.31 3.38
C VAL A 269 -0.57 -24.71 4.85
N THR A 270 0.42 -24.03 5.41
CA THR A 270 0.92 -24.12 6.79
C THR A 270 -0.18 -24.16 7.87
N PRO A 271 -1.33 -23.45 7.77
CA PRO A 271 -2.40 -23.51 8.77
C PRO A 271 -3.07 -24.88 8.83
N PHE A 272 -3.40 -25.50 7.69
CA PHE A 272 -4.09 -26.80 7.68
C PHE A 272 -3.15 -27.91 8.13
N ILE A 273 -1.89 -27.90 7.68
CA ILE A 273 -0.89 -28.88 8.12
C ILE A 273 -0.64 -28.77 9.63
N SER A 274 -0.42 -27.55 10.13
CA SER A 274 -0.08 -27.33 11.53
C SER A 274 -1.27 -27.49 12.46
N SER A 275 -2.49 -27.21 12.00
CA SER A 275 -3.70 -27.25 12.85
C SER A 275 -4.49 -28.55 12.73
N VAL A 276 -4.31 -29.33 11.65
CA VAL A 276 -5.10 -30.54 11.38
C VAL A 276 -4.20 -31.75 11.24
N VAL A 277 -3.23 -31.73 10.33
CA VAL A 277 -2.43 -32.93 10.01
C VAL A 277 -1.51 -33.33 11.16
N LYS A 278 -0.64 -32.42 11.64
CA LYS A 278 0.29 -32.72 12.75
C LYS A 278 -0.42 -33.15 14.04
N PRO A 279 -1.46 -32.43 14.52
CA PRO A 279 -2.15 -32.84 15.75
C PRO A 279 -2.89 -34.17 15.59
N THR A 280 -3.36 -34.49 14.37
CA THR A 280 -3.99 -35.78 14.06
C THR A 280 -2.98 -36.92 14.08
N GLU A 281 -1.78 -36.73 13.50
CA GLU A 281 -0.69 -37.72 13.59
C GLU A 281 -0.31 -37.99 15.04
N GLU A 282 -0.17 -36.94 15.85
CA GLU A 282 0.13 -37.07 17.29
C GLU A 282 -0.99 -37.79 18.06
N ALA A 283 -2.26 -37.47 17.77
CA ALA A 283 -3.40 -38.12 18.41
C ALA A 283 -3.47 -39.61 18.05
N CYS A 284 -3.27 -39.96 16.77
CA CYS A 284 -3.28 -41.35 16.32
C CYS A 284 -2.05 -42.14 16.81
N ALA A 285 -0.87 -41.53 16.86
CA ALA A 285 0.32 -42.16 17.44
C ALA A 285 0.15 -42.43 18.95
N LYS A 286 -0.46 -41.50 19.69
CA LYS A 286 -0.78 -41.69 21.12
C LYS A 286 -1.80 -42.81 21.33
N PHE A 287 -2.81 -42.90 20.47
CA PHE A 287 -3.79 -43.99 20.52
C PHE A 287 -3.11 -45.35 20.29
N SER A 288 -2.31 -45.51 19.24
CA SER A 288 -1.63 -46.78 18.92
C SER A 288 -0.65 -47.25 20.00
N ASN A 289 -0.07 -46.33 20.78
CA ASN A 289 0.80 -46.67 21.92
C ASN A 289 0.03 -46.98 23.22
N SER A 290 -1.29 -46.76 23.24
CA SER A 290 -2.17 -46.94 24.41
C SER A 290 -3.15 -48.10 24.25
N ALA A 291 -3.24 -48.70 23.06
CA ALA A 291 -4.07 -49.85 22.70
C ALA A 291 -3.23 -51.13 22.67
#